data_AF-A0A8S9N2L6-F1
#
_entry.id   AF-A0A8S9N2L6-F1
#
_cell.length_a   1.000
_cell.length_b   1.000
_cell.length_c   1.000
_cell.angle_alpha   90.00
_cell.angle_beta   90.00
_cell.angle_gamma   90.00
#
_symmetry.space_group_name_H-M   'P 1'
#
loop_
_entity.id
_entity.type
_entity.pdbx_description
1 polymer ?
#
loop_
_entity_poly.entity_id
_entity_poly.type
_entity_poly.pdbx_seq_one_letter_code
_entity_poly.pdbx_strand_id
1 'polypeptide(L)'
;MAGQVLPNLPDEIICKIIALLGEETFYYLGDFLRAGKRGYALVHEPSALKMYDITLMVHYVTSQICKGGQFREFFLKCVNAGNTNTICYDGLHAAIGI
;
A
#
# COMPACT_ATOMS: atom_id res chain seq x y z
N MET A 1 22.21 4.53 -9.46
CA MET A 1 21.45 3.40 -10.06
C MET A 1 20.41 3.99 -10.98
N ALA A 2 20.35 3.57 -12.24
CA ALA A 2 19.23 3.95 -13.11
C ALA A 2 17.96 3.33 -12.51
N GLY A 3 17.03 4.17 -12.03
CA GLY A 3 15.73 3.67 -11.55
C GLY A 3 15.05 2.92 -12.69
N GLN A 4 14.48 1.74 -12.39
CA GLN A 4 13.69 1.02 -13.38
C GLN A 4 12.54 1.93 -13.83
N VAL A 5 12.50 2.31 -15.09
CA VAL A 5 11.44 3.18 -15.61
C VAL A 5 10.24 2.31 -15.92
N LEU A 6 9.07 2.70 -15.44
CA LEU A 6 7.82 2.01 -15.76
C LEU A 6 7.62 1.93 -17.29
N PRO A 7 7.23 0.76 -17.83
CA PRO A 7 6.97 0.62 -19.25
C PRO A 7 5.91 1.62 -19.72
N ASN A 8 5.96 1.97 -21.00
CA ASN A 8 5.01 2.89 -21.64
C ASN A 8 3.67 2.21 -21.96
N LEU A 9 3.11 1.53 -20.95
CA LEU A 9 1.81 0.87 -20.96
C LEU A 9 0.73 1.88 -20.51
N PRO A 10 -0.56 1.75 -20.87
CA PRO A 10 -1.60 2.65 -20.32
C PRO A 10 -1.72 2.55 -18.80
N ASP A 11 -1.99 3.67 -18.12
CA ASP A 11 -2.15 3.74 -16.66
C ASP A 11 -3.22 2.74 -16.16
N GLU A 12 -4.31 2.57 -16.89
CA GLU A 12 -5.38 1.63 -16.54
C GLU A 12 -4.86 0.19 -16.41
N ILE A 13 -3.98 -0.25 -17.32
CA ILE A 13 -3.43 -1.61 -17.28
C ILE A 13 -2.46 -1.75 -16.10
N ILE A 14 -1.65 -0.72 -15.85
CA ILE A 14 -0.72 -0.72 -14.73
C ILE A 14 -1.47 -0.72 -13.40
N CYS A 15 -2.54 0.07 -13.26
CA CYS A 15 -3.41 0.05 -12.08
C CYS A 15 -4.01 -1.33 -11.84
N LYS A 16 -4.46 -2.02 -12.90
CA LYS A 16 -4.98 -3.40 -12.78
C LYS A 16 -3.90 -4.37 -12.30
N ILE A 17 -2.67 -4.26 -12.81
CA ILE A 17 -1.53 -5.07 -12.33
C ILE A 17 -1.22 -4.77 -10.86
N ILE A 18 -1.14 -3.49 -10.49
CA ILE A 18 -0.89 -3.03 -9.12
C ILE A 18 -1.98 -3.54 -8.18
N ALA A 19 -3.26 -3.46 -8.57
CA ALA A 19 -4.38 -3.95 -7.77
C ALA A 19 -4.25 -5.45 -7.53
N LEU A 20 -4.00 -6.25 -8.59
CA LEU A 20 -3.81 -7.70 -8.46
C LEU A 20 -2.63 -8.07 -7.54
N LEU A 21 -1.49 -7.40 -7.71
CA LEU A 21 -0.32 -7.65 -6.87
C LEU A 21 -0.55 -7.20 -5.43
N GLY A 22 -1.22 -6.07 -5.24
CA GLY A 22 -1.51 -5.53 -3.92
C GLY A 22 -2.56 -6.34 -3.16
N GLU A 23 -3.54 -6.94 -3.84
CA GLU A 23 -4.48 -7.92 -3.27
C GLU A 23 -3.77 -9.16 -2.75
N GLU A 24 -2.67 -9.59 -3.41
CA GLU A 24 -1.85 -10.70 -2.93
C GLU A 24 -0.96 -10.27 -1.76
N THR A 25 -0.22 -9.17 -1.92
CA THR A 25 0.49 -8.52 -0.82
C THR A 25 1.02 -7.14 -1.23
N PHE A 26 0.94 -6.18 -0.30
CA PHE A 26 1.56 -4.86 -0.50
C PHE A 26 3.07 -4.91 -0.78
N TYR A 27 3.79 -5.98 -0.38
CA TYR A 27 5.25 -6.07 -0.56
C TYR A 27 5.68 -6.10 -2.03
N TYR A 28 4.83 -6.60 -2.93
CA TYR A 28 5.11 -6.62 -4.38
C TYR A 28 5.04 -5.23 -5.02
N LEU A 29 4.51 -4.22 -4.33
CA LEU A 29 4.37 -2.86 -4.85
C LEU A 29 5.70 -2.07 -4.77
N GLY A 30 6.72 -2.61 -4.11
CA GLY A 30 8.00 -1.94 -3.89
C GLY A 30 8.68 -1.47 -5.18
N ASP A 31 8.57 -2.25 -6.26
CA ASP A 31 9.21 -1.90 -7.53
C ASP A 31 8.46 -0.77 -8.24
N PHE A 32 7.13 -0.73 -8.17
CA PHE A 32 6.32 0.37 -8.70
C PHE A 32 6.58 1.67 -7.95
N LEU A 33 6.74 1.62 -6.62
CA LEU A 33 7.10 2.77 -5.80
C LEU A 33 8.49 3.34 -6.18
N ARG A 34 9.42 2.46 -6.57
CA ARG A 34 10.78 2.85 -7.00
C ARG A 34 10.86 3.25 -8.48
N ALA A 35 9.84 2.92 -9.28
CA ALA A 35 9.81 3.17 -10.71
C ALA A 35 9.55 4.64 -11.12
N GLY A 36 9.68 5.56 -10.16
CA GLY A 36 9.55 7.00 -10.35
C GLY A 36 8.17 7.55 -10.00
N LYS A 37 7.96 8.85 -10.30
CA LYS A 37 6.75 9.60 -9.89
C LYS A 37 5.46 8.95 -10.38
N ARG A 38 5.47 8.39 -11.59
CA ARG A 38 4.31 7.73 -12.19
C ARG A 38 3.91 6.49 -11.40
N GLY A 39 4.86 5.59 -11.13
CA GLY A 39 4.58 4.38 -10.36
C GLY A 39 4.13 4.67 -8.94
N TYR A 40 4.81 5.63 -8.29
CA TYR A 40 4.39 6.11 -6.98
C TYR A 40 2.94 6.62 -6.97
N ALA A 41 2.54 7.42 -7.96
CA ALA A 41 1.18 7.95 -8.05
C ALA A 41 0.15 6.82 -8.25
N LEU A 42 0.43 5.85 -9.11
CA LEU A 42 -0.49 4.75 -9.41
C LEU A 42 -0.66 3.80 -8.21
N VAL A 43 0.40 3.53 -7.43
CA VAL A 43 0.31 2.71 -6.20
C VAL A 43 -0.59 3.36 -5.15
N HIS A 44 -0.64 4.69 -5.11
CA HIS A 44 -1.44 5.45 -4.15
C HIS A 44 -2.81 5.86 -4.69
N GLU A 45 -3.25 5.28 -5.80
CA GLU A 45 -4.58 5.51 -6.32
C GLU A 45 -5.63 4.93 -5.34
N PRO A 46 -6.67 5.68 -4.95
CA PRO A 46 -7.65 5.25 -3.94
C PRO A 46 -8.34 3.92 -4.22
N SER A 47 -8.72 3.64 -5.47
CA SER A 47 -9.37 2.38 -5.84
C SER A 47 -8.46 1.17 -5.65
N ALA A 48 -7.15 1.32 -5.91
CA ALA A 48 -6.16 0.28 -5.64
C ALA A 48 -5.91 0.09 -4.13
N LEU A 49 -5.73 1.18 -3.38
CA LEU A 49 -5.51 1.15 -1.92
C LEU A 49 -6.63 0.41 -1.17
N LYS A 50 -7.87 0.50 -1.66
CA LYS A 50 -9.02 -0.20 -1.10
C LYS A 50 -8.92 -1.73 -1.19
N MET A 51 -8.18 -2.25 -2.17
CA MET A 51 -8.07 -3.69 -2.46
C MET A 51 -6.87 -4.36 -1.76
N TYR A 52 -5.85 -3.60 -1.35
CA TYR A 52 -4.58 -4.19 -0.90
C TYR A 52 -4.71 -5.07 0.35
N ASP A 53 -4.05 -6.23 0.32
CA ASP A 53 -3.80 -7.04 1.49
C ASP A 53 -2.58 -6.51 2.26
N ILE A 54 -2.90 -5.96 3.43
CA ILE A 54 -1.95 -5.39 4.38
C ILE A 54 -1.67 -6.32 5.57
N THR A 55 -2.18 -7.55 5.57
CA THR A 55 -2.05 -8.50 6.68
C THR A 55 -0.57 -8.67 7.06
N LEU A 56 0.31 -8.91 6.08
CA LEU A 56 1.74 -9.04 6.37
C LEU A 56 2.36 -7.75 6.94
N MET A 57 1.84 -6.57 6.56
CA MET A 57 2.28 -5.30 7.14
C MET A 57 1.98 -5.25 8.64
N VAL A 58 0.76 -5.61 9.01
CA VAL A 58 0.30 -5.55 10.41
C VAL A 58 0.99 -6.61 11.26
N HIS A 59 1.15 -7.83 10.74
CA HIS A 59 1.70 -8.95 11.52
C HIS A 59 3.23 -8.89 11.68
N TYR A 60 3.97 -8.47 10.67
CA TYR A 60 5.44 -8.54 10.71
C TYR A 60 6.14 -7.21 10.97
N VAL A 61 5.48 -6.08 10.66
CA VAL A 61 6.08 -4.75 10.78
C VAL A 61 5.15 -3.77 11.51
N THR A 62 4.48 -4.25 12.56
CA THR A 62 3.58 -3.45 13.41
C THR A 62 4.22 -2.15 13.90
N SER A 63 5.48 -2.19 14.33
CA SER A 63 6.20 -0.99 14.77
C SER A 63 6.39 0.06 13.65
N GLN A 64 6.37 -0.36 12.39
CA GLN A 64 6.49 0.51 11.23
C GLN A 64 5.16 1.16 10.82
N ILE A 65 4.02 0.67 11.31
CA ILE A 65 2.71 1.34 11.13
C ILE A 65 2.35 2.24 12.32
N CYS A 66 2.97 2.03 13.49
CA CYS A 66 2.84 2.90 14.67
C CYS A 66 3.42 4.31 14.44
N LYS A 67 3.20 5.21 15.41
CA LYS A 67 3.67 6.61 15.37
C LYS A 67 5.19 6.70 15.09
N GLY A 68 5.55 7.35 13.98
CA GLY A 68 6.94 7.54 13.57
C GLY A 68 7.49 6.40 12.69
N GLY A 69 6.71 5.33 12.48
CA GLY A 69 7.06 4.23 11.60
C GLY A 69 6.96 4.60 10.11
N GLN A 70 7.76 3.91 9.29
CA GLN A 70 7.90 4.22 7.85
C GLN A 70 6.62 3.96 7.04
N PHE A 71 5.80 2.98 7.45
CA PHE A 71 4.59 2.58 6.74
C PHE A 71 3.32 3.23 7.25
N ARG A 72 3.41 4.03 8.33
CA ARG A 72 2.24 4.69 8.93
C ARG A 72 1.44 5.51 7.93
N GLU A 73 2.11 6.33 7.12
CA GLU A 73 1.41 7.17 6.13
C GLU A 73 0.66 6.32 5.11
N PHE A 74 1.29 5.25 4.62
CA PHE A 74 0.67 4.32 3.68
C PHE A 74 -0.54 3.60 4.31
N PHE A 75 -0.40 3.13 5.55
CA PHE A 75 -1.48 2.51 6.31
C PHE A 75 -2.68 3.45 6.43
N LEU A 76 -2.45 4.72 6.83
CA LEU A 76 -3.52 5.72 6.92
C LEU A 76 -4.17 6.03 5.56
N LYS A 77 -3.41 6.00 4.46
CA LYS A 77 -4.00 6.11 3.12
C LYS A 77 -4.92 4.95 2.79
N CYS A 78 -4.59 3.72 3.21
CA CYS A 78 -5.49 2.56 3.06
C CYS A 78 -6.76 2.71 3.91
N VAL A 79 -6.66 3.21 5.15
CA VAL A 79 -7.83 3.54 5.99
C VAL A 79 -8.72 4.56 5.29
N ASN A 80 -8.15 5.68 4.83
CA ASN A 80 -8.89 6.75 4.18
C ASN A 80 -9.50 6.32 2.84
N ALA A 81 -8.91 5.35 2.15
CA ALA A 81 -9.45 4.75 0.93
C ALA A 81 -10.62 3.77 1.20
N GLY A 82 -10.92 3.48 2.47
CA GLY A 82 -11.99 2.57 2.84
C GLY A 82 -11.60 1.09 2.76
N ASN A 83 -10.31 0.76 2.90
CA ASN A 83 -9.85 -0.63 2.98
C ASN A 83 -10.36 -1.25 4.29
N THR A 84 -11.27 -2.22 4.16
CA THR A 84 -11.98 -2.83 5.30
C THR A 84 -11.05 -3.59 6.23
N ASN A 85 -10.04 -4.28 5.68
CA ASN A 85 -9.03 -4.97 6.48
C ASN A 85 -8.20 -3.97 7.28
N THR A 86 -7.73 -2.89 6.65
CA THR A 86 -6.98 -1.82 7.34
C THR A 86 -7.80 -1.15 8.43
N ILE A 87 -9.07 -0.82 8.16
CA ILE A 87 -9.97 -0.22 9.17
C ILE A 87 -10.15 -1.16 10.37
N CYS A 88 -10.33 -2.46 10.13
CA CYS A 88 -10.45 -3.45 11.20
C CYS A 88 -9.20 -3.47 12.08
N TYR A 89 -8.02 -3.52 11.47
CA TYR A 89 -6.75 -3.50 12.20
C TYR A 89 -6.49 -2.19 12.94
N ASP A 90 -6.83 -1.03 12.35
CA ASP A 90 -6.71 0.27 13.01
C ASP A 90 -7.57 0.34 14.28
N GLY A 91 -8.83 -0.15 14.19
CA GLY A 91 -9.73 -0.25 15.33
C GLY A 91 -9.23 -1.22 16.40
N LEU A 92 -8.69 -2.37 16.00
CA LEU A 92 -8.04 -3.29 16.94
C LEU A 92 -6.88 -2.60 17.64
N HIS A 93 -5.94 -2.01 16.91
CA HIS A 93 -4.80 -1.26 17.47
C HIS A 93 -5.21 -0.23 18.51
N ALA A 94 -6.23 0.59 18.19
CA ALA A 94 -6.76 1.59 19.11
C ALA A 94 -7.33 0.99 20.41
N ALA A 95 -7.92 -0.20 20.34
CA ALA A 95 -8.48 -0.89 21.50
C ALA A 95 -7.43 -1.55 22.41
N ILE A 96 -6.34 -2.09 21.83
CA ILE A 96 -5.26 -2.76 22.60
C ILE A 96 -4.19 -1.80 23.11
N GLY A 97 -4.20 -0.53 22.67
CA GLY A 97 -3.30 0.52 23.18
C GLY A 97 -1.83 0.33 22.78
N ILE A 98 -1.58 -0.35 21.66
CA ILE A 98 -0.25 -0.59 21.08
C ILE A 98 0.05 0.46 20.00
#